data_AF-A0A9E3GWG2-F1
#
_entry.id   AF-A0A9E3GWG2-F1
#
_cell.length_a   1.000
_cell.length_b   1.000
_cell.length_c   1.000
_cell.angle_alpha   90.00
_cell.angle_beta   90.00
_cell.angle_gamma   90.00
#
_symmetry.space_group_name_H-M   'P 1'
#
loop_
_entity.id
_entity.type
_entity.pdbx_description
1 polymer ?
#
loop_
_entity_poly.entity_id
_entity_poly.type
_entity_poly.pdbx_seq_one_letter_code
_entity_poly.pdbx_strand_id
1 'polypeptide(L)'
;MRPVTPCLRPLAAALAASVGLTLLAVPATAQDGAPLSSDDGSRRATIHRTSYGIPHIVADDIESLGFGQGYAAAEDTACSLADTLLTARGERSRFLGPDEPYSDQVTLNATNLEVDALVTDIRERGIVEELLADPATGPSVEVRALTEGYVAGVNRYLEDVGGSHGITDPACTGAPWVREAEPIDLWYGIYLANLLASTGVFVPEIVHAAPPSPDDPDLGLPAARGFAGVPAQLPSHEELLARLGKDPEPTFGSNGTALGGDVTTTGR
;
A
#
# COMPACT_ATOMS: atom_id res chain seq x y z
N MET A 1 -25.77 74.88 14.05
CA MET A 1 -24.79 75.03 12.94
C MET A 1 -24.19 73.65 12.70
N ARG A 2 -24.21 72.97 11.56
CA ARG A 2 -24.86 73.01 10.24
C ARG A 2 -25.10 71.52 9.90
N PRO A 3 -26.19 71.14 9.20
CA PRO A 3 -26.37 69.76 8.74
C PRO A 3 -25.43 69.51 7.54
N VAL A 4 -24.86 68.31 7.44
CA VAL A 4 -24.11 67.87 6.24
C VAL A 4 -24.95 66.82 5.53
N THR A 5 -25.38 67.19 4.33
CA THR A 5 -26.16 66.43 3.35
C THR A 5 -25.33 65.26 2.79
N PRO A 6 -25.94 64.09 2.46
CA PRO A 6 -25.21 62.94 1.96
C PRO A 6 -24.87 63.10 0.47
N CYS A 7 -23.64 62.74 0.10
CA CYS A 7 -23.17 62.73 -1.28
C CYS A 7 -23.46 61.35 -1.90
N LEU A 8 -24.48 61.26 -2.76
CA LEU A 8 -24.72 60.10 -3.60
C LEU A 8 -23.59 59.96 -4.64
N ARG A 9 -22.94 58.79 -4.67
CA ARG A 9 -22.08 58.37 -5.78
C ARG A 9 -22.82 57.33 -6.64
N PRO A 10 -22.75 57.41 -7.98
CA PRO A 10 -23.47 56.51 -8.87
C PRO A 10 -22.81 55.12 -8.89
N LEU A 11 -23.64 54.08 -8.95
CA LEU A 11 -23.22 52.71 -9.26
C LEU A 11 -22.69 52.65 -10.70
N ALA A 12 -21.42 52.30 -10.87
CA ALA A 12 -20.89 51.85 -12.15
C ALA A 12 -21.09 50.33 -12.27
N ALA A 13 -21.93 49.91 -13.23
CA ALA A 13 -22.11 48.52 -13.58
C ALA A 13 -20.86 48.00 -14.31
N ALA A 14 -20.16 47.04 -13.71
CA ALA A 14 -19.07 46.32 -14.35
C ALA A 14 -19.64 45.20 -15.23
N LEU A 15 -19.47 45.30 -16.56
CA LEU A 15 -19.70 44.18 -17.47
C LEU A 15 -18.60 43.13 -17.27
N ALA A 16 -18.99 41.93 -16.83
CA ALA A 16 -18.11 40.76 -16.80
C ALA A 16 -17.93 40.23 -18.24
N ALA A 17 -16.71 40.30 -18.76
CA ALA A 17 -16.33 39.62 -19.99
C ALA A 17 -16.01 38.15 -19.68
N SER A 18 -16.86 37.25 -20.17
CA SER A 18 -16.68 35.81 -20.11
C SER A 18 -15.56 35.38 -21.07
N VAL A 19 -14.39 35.03 -20.51
CA VAL A 19 -13.32 34.34 -21.25
C VAL A 19 -13.74 32.89 -21.44
N GLY A 20 -14.11 32.54 -22.67
CA GLY A 20 -14.39 31.16 -23.06
C GLY A 20 -13.11 30.33 -23.03
N LEU A 21 -13.05 29.36 -22.12
CA LEU A 21 -11.99 28.35 -22.04
C LEU A 21 -12.23 27.31 -23.13
N THR A 22 -11.66 27.50 -24.32
CA THR A 22 -11.63 26.46 -25.35
C THR A 22 -10.65 25.37 -24.95
N LEU A 23 -11.16 24.23 -24.47
CA LEU A 23 -10.39 23.00 -24.36
C LEU A 23 -9.97 22.55 -25.76
N LEU A 24 -8.70 22.76 -26.10
CA LEU A 24 -8.05 22.11 -27.23
C LEU A 24 -7.85 20.64 -26.86
N ALA A 25 -8.66 19.75 -27.42
CA ALA A 25 -8.42 18.33 -27.36
C ALA A 25 -7.15 18.01 -28.15
N VAL A 26 -6.06 17.74 -27.44
CA VAL A 26 -4.83 17.21 -28.04
C VAL A 26 -5.12 15.75 -28.43
N PRO A 27 -5.00 15.36 -29.70
CA PRO A 27 -5.19 13.97 -30.08
C PRO A 27 -4.08 13.13 -29.42
N ALA A 28 -4.48 12.13 -28.65
CA ALA A 28 -3.54 11.15 -28.10
C ALA A 28 -2.95 10.33 -29.26
N THR A 29 -1.75 10.69 -29.69
CA THR A 29 -0.95 9.84 -30.57
C THR A 29 -0.57 8.60 -29.76
N ALA A 30 -1.09 7.43 -30.15
CA ALA A 30 -0.64 6.16 -29.59
C ALA A 30 0.86 6.04 -29.86
N GLN A 31 1.67 6.04 -28.80
CA GLN A 31 3.08 5.68 -28.91
C GLN A 31 3.15 4.18 -29.21
N ASP A 32 3.98 3.80 -30.18
CA ASP A 32 4.33 2.41 -30.39
C ASP A 32 4.84 1.84 -29.06
N GLY A 33 4.27 0.71 -28.65
CA GLY A 33 4.54 0.12 -27.35
C GLY A 33 6.00 -0.33 -27.26
N ALA A 34 6.60 -0.14 -26.09
CA ALA A 34 7.94 -0.64 -25.84
C ALA A 34 7.88 -2.17 -25.70
N PRO A 35 8.56 -2.94 -26.58
CA PRO A 35 8.68 -4.37 -26.38
C PRO A 35 9.58 -4.64 -25.16
N LEU A 36 9.15 -5.56 -24.30
CA LEU A 36 9.89 -6.05 -23.15
C LEU A 36 10.06 -7.56 -23.28
N SER A 37 11.25 -8.07 -22.99
CA SER A 37 11.54 -9.51 -23.03
C SER A 37 12.53 -9.87 -21.94
N SER A 38 12.35 -11.04 -21.33
CA SER A 38 13.38 -11.62 -20.45
C SER A 38 14.59 -12.07 -21.27
N ASP A 39 15.75 -12.22 -20.62
CA ASP A 39 17.00 -12.60 -21.27
C ASP A 39 16.94 -13.97 -21.97
N ASP A 40 16.17 -14.90 -21.41
CA ASP A 40 15.92 -16.23 -21.97
C ASP A 40 14.78 -16.25 -23.02
N GLY A 41 14.11 -15.11 -23.22
CA GLY A 41 12.98 -14.94 -24.13
C GLY A 41 11.69 -15.67 -23.72
N SER A 42 11.64 -16.27 -22.53
CA SER A 42 10.47 -17.02 -22.05
C SER A 42 9.29 -16.11 -21.72
N ARG A 43 9.54 -14.85 -21.32
CA ARG A 43 8.52 -13.85 -20.99
C ARG A 43 8.59 -12.69 -21.97
N ARG A 44 7.45 -12.33 -22.56
CA ARG A 44 7.35 -11.24 -23.55
C ARG A 44 6.10 -10.40 -23.35
N ALA A 45 6.28 -9.10 -23.18
CA ALA A 45 5.17 -8.16 -23.07
C ALA A 45 5.42 -6.93 -23.94
N THR A 46 4.36 -6.24 -24.31
CA THR A 46 4.42 -4.90 -24.91
C THR A 46 3.74 -3.92 -23.97
N ILE A 47 4.43 -2.86 -23.60
CA ILE A 47 3.91 -1.82 -22.70
C ILE A 47 3.63 -0.57 -23.52
N HIS A 48 2.36 -0.18 -23.62
CA HIS A 48 1.95 1.10 -24.18
C HIS A 48 1.62 2.07 -23.04
N ARG A 49 2.22 3.25 -23.02
CA ARG A 49 1.84 4.31 -22.07
C ARG A 49 0.96 5.35 -22.76
N THR A 50 -0.18 5.65 -22.16
CA THR A 50 -1.06 6.74 -22.61
C THR A 50 -0.74 8.03 -21.85
N SER A 51 -1.54 9.08 -22.08
CA SER A 51 -1.47 10.32 -21.29
C SER A 51 -1.42 10.03 -19.79
N TYR A 52 -0.65 10.84 -19.06
CA TYR A 52 -0.35 10.66 -17.63
C TYR A 52 0.49 9.42 -17.29
N GLY A 53 1.05 8.75 -18.30
CA GLY A 53 1.94 7.61 -18.11
C GLY A 53 1.21 6.30 -17.84
N ILE A 54 -0.12 6.22 -17.94
CA ILE A 54 -0.88 5.01 -17.60
C ILE A 54 -0.45 3.82 -18.50
N PRO A 55 0.06 2.70 -17.94
CA PRO A 55 0.51 1.56 -18.72
C PRO A 55 -0.66 0.66 -19.15
N HIS A 56 -0.62 0.23 -20.42
CA HIS A 56 -1.46 -0.81 -21.01
C HIS A 56 -0.53 -1.94 -21.44
N ILE A 57 -0.62 -3.08 -20.76
CA ILE A 57 0.26 -4.22 -20.98
C ILE A 57 -0.46 -5.26 -21.83
N VAL A 58 0.19 -5.70 -22.90
CA VAL A 58 -0.28 -6.77 -23.78
C VAL A 58 0.73 -7.92 -23.75
N ALA A 59 0.24 -9.14 -23.57
CA ALA A 59 1.05 -10.36 -23.55
C ALA A 59 0.23 -11.56 -24.05
N ASP A 60 0.93 -12.63 -24.46
CA ASP A 60 0.30 -13.85 -24.99
C ASP A 60 -0.15 -14.83 -23.89
N ASP A 61 0.32 -14.63 -22.65
CA ASP A 61 0.06 -15.48 -21.49
C ASP A 61 0.10 -14.67 -20.17
N ILE A 62 -0.38 -15.27 -19.08
CA ILE A 62 -0.54 -14.59 -17.78
C ILE A 62 0.80 -14.30 -17.09
N GLU A 63 1.81 -15.15 -17.25
CA GLU A 63 3.13 -14.92 -16.67
C GLU A 63 3.81 -13.74 -17.36
N SER A 64 3.76 -13.71 -18.69
CA SER A 64 4.21 -12.58 -19.50
C SER A 64 3.42 -11.29 -19.21
N LEU A 65 2.11 -11.39 -18.95
CA LEU A 65 1.30 -10.25 -18.53
C LEU A 65 1.78 -9.70 -17.18
N GLY A 66 2.02 -10.59 -16.22
CA GLY A 66 2.61 -10.26 -14.93
C GLY A 66 3.98 -9.59 -15.11
N PHE A 67 4.82 -10.11 -15.99
CA PHE A 67 6.14 -9.57 -16.31
C PHE A 67 6.09 -8.11 -16.78
N GLY A 68 5.21 -7.79 -17.74
CA GLY A 68 5.01 -6.40 -18.15
C GLY A 68 4.43 -5.53 -17.04
N GLN A 69 3.51 -6.06 -16.23
CA GLN A 69 2.90 -5.35 -15.12
C GLN A 69 3.92 -5.01 -14.01
N GLY A 70 4.75 -5.96 -13.62
CA GLY A 70 5.78 -5.77 -12.60
C GLY A 70 6.84 -4.77 -13.04
N TYR A 71 7.27 -4.84 -14.30
CA TYR A 71 8.22 -3.88 -14.86
C TYR A 71 7.65 -2.46 -14.84
N ALA A 72 6.42 -2.26 -15.35
CA ALA A 72 5.78 -0.95 -15.38
C ALA A 72 5.55 -0.39 -13.96
N ALA A 73 5.13 -1.24 -13.02
CA ALA A 73 4.93 -0.84 -11.63
C ALA A 73 6.24 -0.42 -10.95
N ALA A 74 7.33 -1.16 -11.18
CA ALA A 74 8.65 -0.81 -10.64
C ALA A 74 9.19 0.48 -11.27
N GLU A 75 9.00 0.68 -12.57
CA GLU A 75 9.34 1.94 -13.27
C GLU A 75 8.67 3.15 -12.63
N ASP A 76 7.40 3.02 -12.25
CA ASP A 76 6.61 4.14 -11.72
C ASP A 76 6.77 4.33 -10.20
N THR A 77 7.00 3.25 -9.44
CA THR A 77 6.86 3.25 -7.97
C THR A 77 7.93 2.45 -7.22
N ALA A 78 9.14 2.37 -7.77
CA ALA A 78 10.25 1.55 -7.24
C ALA A 78 10.43 1.64 -5.71
N CYS A 79 10.44 2.85 -5.13
CA CYS A 79 10.68 3.01 -3.70
C CYS A 79 9.54 2.48 -2.83
N SER A 80 8.29 2.74 -3.21
CA SER A 80 7.12 2.22 -2.49
C SER A 80 7.03 0.70 -2.57
N LEU A 81 7.34 0.13 -3.73
CA LEU A 81 7.39 -1.31 -3.92
C LEU A 81 8.52 -1.94 -3.09
N ALA A 82 9.72 -1.35 -3.11
CA ALA A 82 10.84 -1.82 -2.31
C ALA A 82 10.57 -1.72 -0.79
N ASP A 83 9.87 -0.69 -0.32
CA ASP A 83 9.46 -0.56 1.09
C ASP A 83 8.44 -1.65 1.47
N THR A 84 7.51 -1.96 0.57
CA THR A 84 6.57 -3.09 0.75
C THR A 84 7.31 -4.41 0.87
N LEU A 85 8.28 -4.67 -0.02
CA LEU A 85 9.09 -5.89 0.01
C LEU A 85 10.00 -5.96 1.24
N LEU A 86 10.57 -4.82 1.67
CA LEU A 86 11.34 -4.71 2.92
C LEU A 86 10.48 -5.11 4.12
N THR A 87 9.26 -4.60 4.19
CA THR A 87 8.27 -4.94 5.23
C THR A 87 7.92 -6.42 5.18
N ALA A 88 7.62 -6.94 3.99
CA ALA A 88 7.25 -8.34 3.79
C ALA A 88 8.37 -9.31 4.17
N ARG A 89 9.63 -8.86 4.21
CA ARG A 89 10.79 -9.64 4.68
C ARG A 89 11.00 -9.56 6.20
N GLY A 90 10.35 -8.63 6.90
CA GLY A 90 10.60 -8.39 8.33
C GLY A 90 12.00 -7.82 8.58
N GLU A 91 12.49 -6.95 7.69
CA GLU A 91 13.85 -6.42 7.74
C GLU A 91 13.90 -4.90 8.03
N ARG A 92 12.77 -4.24 8.35
CA ARG A 92 12.71 -2.78 8.46
C ARG A 92 13.70 -2.23 9.48
N SER A 93 13.76 -2.83 10.66
CA SER A 93 14.62 -2.45 11.78
C SER A 93 16.10 -2.48 11.42
N ARG A 94 16.51 -3.44 10.59
CA ARG A 94 17.89 -3.59 10.13
C ARG A 94 18.33 -2.41 9.28
N PHE A 95 17.43 -1.86 8.46
CA PHE A 95 17.78 -0.87 7.44
C PHE A 95 17.34 0.55 7.80
N LEU A 96 16.26 0.68 8.55
CA LEU A 96 15.62 1.95 8.88
C LEU A 96 15.71 2.29 10.37
N GLY A 97 16.10 1.32 11.22
CA GLY A 97 16.17 1.49 12.67
C GLY A 97 14.94 0.92 13.38
N PRO A 98 15.09 0.30 14.56
CA PRO A 98 14.01 -0.44 15.23
C PRO A 98 12.91 0.46 15.78
N ASP A 99 13.26 1.67 16.25
CA ASP A 99 12.33 2.58 16.91
C ASP A 99 11.61 3.53 15.93
N GLU A 100 12.00 3.54 14.64
CA GLU A 100 11.35 4.37 13.64
C GLU A 100 9.90 3.92 13.39
N PRO A 101 8.95 4.85 13.24
CA PRO A 101 7.56 4.51 13.04
C PRO A 101 7.31 3.95 11.63
N TYR A 102 6.44 2.97 11.55
CA TYR A 102 5.84 2.45 10.34
C TYR A 102 4.33 2.62 10.38
N SER A 103 3.79 3.15 9.28
CA SER A 103 2.35 3.18 9.06
C SER A 103 2.05 2.75 7.63
N ASP A 104 1.08 1.85 7.51
CA ASP A 104 0.51 1.41 6.23
C ASP A 104 -0.45 2.45 5.60
N GLN A 105 -0.67 3.59 6.28
CA GLN A 105 -1.62 4.65 5.92
C GLN A 105 -3.10 4.21 5.90
N VAL A 106 -3.42 3.08 6.54
CA VAL A 106 -4.76 2.51 6.61
C VAL A 106 -5.15 2.19 8.05
N THR A 107 -4.44 1.26 8.70
CA THR A 107 -4.81 0.67 10.00
C THR A 107 -3.62 0.36 10.88
N LEU A 108 -2.52 -0.10 10.30
CA LEU A 108 -1.32 -0.48 11.02
C LEU A 108 -0.50 0.78 11.33
N ASN A 109 -0.22 0.97 12.62
CA ASN A 109 0.71 1.97 13.13
C ASN A 109 1.52 1.36 14.27
N ALA A 110 2.83 1.18 14.06
CA ALA A 110 3.73 0.49 14.98
C ALA A 110 5.17 0.94 14.72
N THR A 111 6.11 0.55 15.58
CA THR A 111 7.55 0.67 15.30
C THR A 111 7.99 -0.39 14.28
N ASN A 112 9.10 -0.14 13.59
CA ASN A 112 9.70 -1.12 12.69
C ASN A 112 9.99 -2.46 13.40
N LEU A 113 10.41 -2.43 14.67
CA LEU A 113 10.71 -3.65 15.44
C LEU A 113 9.45 -4.49 15.68
N GLU A 114 8.33 -3.85 16.03
CA GLU A 114 7.06 -4.54 16.24
C GLU A 114 6.55 -5.18 14.95
N VAL A 115 6.67 -4.47 13.82
CA VAL A 115 6.30 -5.00 12.49
C VAL A 115 7.18 -6.18 12.11
N ASP A 116 8.49 -6.04 12.27
CA ASP A 116 9.43 -7.12 11.95
C ASP A 116 9.23 -8.33 12.84
N ALA A 117 8.92 -8.15 14.13
CA ALA A 117 8.62 -9.26 15.05
C ALA A 117 7.40 -10.05 14.59
N LEU A 118 6.32 -9.37 14.20
CA LEU A 118 5.13 -10.02 13.64
C LEU A 118 5.44 -10.75 12.32
N VAL A 119 6.12 -10.09 11.39
CA VAL A 119 6.43 -10.69 10.07
C VAL A 119 7.37 -11.88 10.22
N THR A 120 8.34 -11.79 11.12
CA THR A 120 9.26 -12.89 11.44
C THR A 120 8.50 -14.09 11.99
N ASP A 121 7.58 -13.90 12.94
CA ASP A 121 6.76 -14.99 13.47
C ASP A 121 5.86 -15.63 12.39
N ILE A 122 5.26 -14.84 11.49
CA ILE A 122 4.48 -15.39 10.35
C ILE A 122 5.39 -16.23 9.44
N ARG A 123 6.61 -15.76 9.17
CA ARG A 123 7.62 -16.45 8.35
C ARG A 123 8.12 -17.74 8.99
N GLU A 124 8.47 -17.70 10.28
CA GLU A 124 8.96 -18.87 11.02
C GLU A 124 7.90 -19.97 11.12
N ARG A 125 6.63 -19.59 11.23
CA ARG A 125 5.51 -20.54 11.22
C ARG A 125 5.15 -21.04 9.82
N GLY A 126 5.68 -20.44 8.75
CA GLY A 126 5.42 -20.84 7.37
C GLY A 126 3.96 -20.65 6.94
N ILE A 127 3.26 -19.66 7.52
CA ILE A 127 1.81 -19.48 7.31
C ILE A 127 1.48 -19.24 5.84
N VAL A 128 2.26 -18.38 5.16
CA VAL A 128 2.02 -18.04 3.76
C VAL A 128 2.30 -19.25 2.86
N GLU A 129 3.37 -19.98 3.12
CA GLU A 129 3.72 -21.21 2.41
C GLU A 129 2.63 -22.28 2.55
N GLU A 130 2.06 -22.46 3.75
CA GLU A 130 0.95 -23.38 4.00
C GLU A 130 -0.29 -22.98 3.19
N LEU A 131 -0.68 -21.71 3.23
CA LEU A 131 -1.81 -21.18 2.45
C LEU A 131 -1.58 -21.33 0.94
N LEU A 132 -0.35 -21.09 0.48
CA LEU A 132 0.04 -21.31 -0.91
C LEU A 132 0.06 -22.79 -1.29
N ALA A 133 0.23 -23.72 -0.36
CA ALA A 133 0.21 -25.15 -0.65
C ALA A 133 -1.21 -25.74 -0.65
N ASP A 134 -2.19 -25.05 -0.05
CA ASP A 134 -3.56 -25.53 0.05
C ASP A 134 -4.24 -25.61 -1.33
N PRO A 135 -4.67 -26.80 -1.79
CA PRO A 135 -5.30 -26.97 -3.10
C PRO A 135 -6.76 -26.46 -3.17
N ALA A 136 -7.41 -26.24 -2.02
CA ALA A 136 -8.80 -25.79 -1.94
C ALA A 136 -8.90 -24.26 -1.76
N THR A 137 -7.96 -23.66 -1.03
CA THR A 137 -8.02 -22.22 -0.67
C THR A 137 -6.86 -21.40 -1.21
N GLY A 138 -5.79 -22.05 -1.69
CA GLY A 138 -4.65 -21.39 -2.29
C GLY A 138 -4.94 -20.75 -3.65
N PRO A 139 -4.02 -19.90 -4.16
CA PRO A 139 -4.20 -19.20 -5.42
C PRO A 139 -4.24 -20.15 -6.62
N SER A 140 -5.01 -19.77 -7.64
CA SER A 140 -5.07 -20.49 -8.91
C SER A 140 -3.73 -20.48 -9.64
N VAL A 141 -3.59 -21.35 -10.64
CA VAL A 141 -2.38 -21.43 -11.47
C VAL A 141 -2.12 -20.09 -12.17
N GLU A 142 -3.17 -19.41 -12.64
CA GLU A 142 -3.05 -18.11 -13.29
C GLU A 142 -2.55 -17.04 -12.33
N VAL A 143 -3.03 -17.00 -11.08
CA VAL A 143 -2.55 -16.02 -10.10
C VAL A 143 -1.08 -16.28 -9.75
N ARG A 144 -0.66 -17.55 -9.62
CA ARG A 144 0.76 -17.89 -9.40
C ARG A 144 1.64 -17.44 -10.55
N ALA A 145 1.22 -17.75 -11.78
CA ALA A 145 1.91 -17.30 -13.00
C ALA A 145 2.00 -15.77 -13.05
N LEU A 146 0.91 -15.06 -12.72
CA LEU A 146 0.92 -13.60 -12.67
C LEU A 146 1.93 -13.06 -11.65
N THR A 147 1.99 -13.65 -10.45
CA THR A 147 2.92 -13.25 -9.38
C THR A 147 4.38 -13.55 -9.76
N GLU A 148 4.66 -14.72 -10.33
CA GLU A 148 5.99 -15.08 -10.83
C GLU A 148 6.46 -14.11 -11.91
N GLY A 149 5.59 -13.83 -12.87
CA GLY A 149 5.80 -12.81 -13.90
C GLY A 149 6.06 -11.45 -13.29
N TYR A 150 5.20 -10.99 -12.37
CA TYR A 150 5.32 -9.68 -11.74
C TYR A 150 6.68 -9.50 -11.06
N VAL A 151 7.12 -10.46 -10.26
CA VAL A 151 8.43 -10.38 -9.60
C VAL A 151 9.57 -10.39 -10.62
N ALA A 152 9.49 -11.22 -11.66
CA ALA A 152 10.49 -11.19 -12.74
C ALA A 152 10.55 -9.81 -13.43
N GLY A 153 9.41 -9.14 -13.62
CA GLY A 153 9.32 -7.81 -14.21
C GLY A 153 9.96 -6.73 -13.34
N VAL A 154 9.70 -6.79 -12.03
CA VAL A 154 10.32 -5.90 -11.03
C VAL A 154 11.84 -6.07 -11.03
N ASN A 155 12.32 -7.31 -10.99
CA ASN A 155 13.75 -7.61 -11.00
C ASN A 155 14.40 -7.16 -12.32
N ARG A 156 13.70 -7.34 -13.45
CA ARG A 156 14.18 -6.86 -14.74
C ARG A 156 14.35 -5.34 -14.77
N TYR A 157 13.38 -4.59 -14.23
CA TYR A 157 13.53 -3.14 -14.13
C TYR A 157 14.74 -2.75 -13.27
N LEU A 158 14.92 -3.40 -12.11
CA LEU A 158 16.09 -3.16 -11.26
C LEU A 158 17.40 -3.46 -11.98
N GLU A 159 17.46 -4.53 -12.77
CA GLU A 159 18.61 -4.84 -13.61
C GLU A 159 18.88 -3.74 -14.64
N ASP A 160 17.86 -3.33 -15.39
CA ASP A 160 17.96 -2.35 -16.48
C ASP A 160 18.45 -0.97 -15.99
N VAL A 161 18.09 -0.57 -14.77
CA VAL A 161 18.57 0.69 -14.19
C VAL A 161 19.94 0.57 -13.50
N GLY A 162 20.47 -0.64 -13.30
CA GLY A 162 21.75 -0.86 -12.60
C GLY A 162 21.62 -0.97 -11.08
N GLY A 163 20.51 -1.55 -10.62
CA GLY A 163 20.17 -1.77 -9.22
C GLY A 163 19.74 -0.50 -8.49
N SER A 164 19.89 -0.47 -7.16
CA SER A 164 19.44 0.64 -6.32
C SER A 164 20.07 1.99 -6.68
N HIS A 165 21.31 2.00 -7.19
CA HIS A 165 22.00 3.23 -7.61
C HIS A 165 21.44 3.82 -8.90
N GLY A 166 20.72 3.00 -9.68
CA GLY A 166 19.97 3.42 -10.87
C GLY A 166 18.68 4.15 -10.57
N ILE A 167 18.14 3.96 -9.36
CA ILE A 167 16.90 4.61 -8.94
C ILE A 167 17.15 6.09 -8.71
N THR A 168 16.33 6.94 -9.32
CA THR A 168 16.44 8.40 -9.25
C THR A 168 15.61 9.02 -8.14
N ASP A 169 14.63 8.29 -7.60
CA ASP A 169 13.78 8.74 -6.51
C ASP A 169 14.61 8.87 -5.20
N PRO A 170 14.70 10.08 -4.61
CA PRO A 170 15.48 10.32 -3.41
C PRO A 170 15.01 9.55 -2.18
N ALA A 171 13.78 9.00 -2.19
CA ALA A 171 13.27 8.21 -1.08
C ALA A 171 14.05 6.90 -0.86
N CYS A 172 14.65 6.33 -1.92
CA CYS A 172 15.37 5.05 -1.83
C CYS A 172 16.59 4.91 -2.75
N THR A 173 17.00 5.97 -3.45
CA THR A 173 18.20 5.95 -4.30
C THR A 173 19.43 5.43 -3.53
N GLY A 174 20.12 4.45 -4.11
CA GLY A 174 21.30 3.80 -3.51
C GLY A 174 21.03 2.99 -2.24
N ALA A 175 19.77 2.86 -1.80
CA ALA A 175 19.45 2.16 -0.58
C ALA A 175 19.72 0.66 -0.71
N PRO A 176 20.37 0.01 0.27
CA PRO A 176 20.75 -1.40 0.18
C PRO A 176 19.56 -2.37 0.30
N TRP A 177 18.40 -1.89 0.76
CA TRP A 177 17.17 -2.66 0.82
C TRP A 177 16.38 -2.67 -0.48
N VAL A 178 16.75 -1.83 -1.46
CA VAL A 178 16.26 -1.92 -2.85
C VAL A 178 17.09 -2.97 -3.56
N ARG A 179 16.54 -4.19 -3.64
CA ARG A 179 17.21 -5.38 -4.18
C ARG A 179 16.20 -6.31 -4.83
N GLU A 180 16.69 -7.27 -5.60
CA GLU A 180 15.87 -8.31 -6.22
C GLU A 180 14.90 -8.95 -5.22
N ALA A 181 13.71 -9.27 -5.71
CA ALA A 181 12.63 -9.91 -4.99
C ALA A 181 12.47 -11.36 -5.40
N GLU A 182 11.96 -12.16 -4.47
CA GLU A 182 11.49 -13.52 -4.76
C GLU A 182 9.95 -13.51 -4.78
N PRO A 183 9.29 -14.43 -5.53
CA PRO A 183 7.83 -14.53 -5.53
C PRO A 183 7.22 -14.63 -4.13
N ILE A 184 7.91 -15.31 -3.21
CA ILE A 184 7.45 -15.44 -1.82
C ILE A 184 7.41 -14.09 -1.09
N ASP A 185 8.31 -13.15 -1.38
CA ASP A 185 8.28 -11.81 -0.76
C ASP A 185 7.00 -11.07 -1.12
N LEU A 186 6.58 -11.14 -2.38
CA LEU A 186 5.34 -10.53 -2.83
C LEU A 186 4.12 -11.22 -2.20
N TRP A 187 4.15 -12.55 -2.04
CA TRP A 187 3.09 -13.28 -1.34
C TRP A 187 2.95 -12.87 0.13
N TYR A 188 4.06 -12.63 0.83
CA TYR A 188 4.03 -12.05 2.17
C TYR A 188 3.44 -10.63 2.15
N GLY A 189 3.79 -9.79 1.18
CA GLY A 189 3.18 -8.47 1.01
C GLY A 189 1.66 -8.54 0.80
N ILE A 190 1.19 -9.45 -0.05
CA ILE A 190 -0.24 -9.70 -0.29
C ILE A 190 -0.91 -10.21 0.99
N TYR A 191 -0.27 -11.11 1.74
CA TYR A 191 -0.79 -11.61 2.99
C TYR A 191 -0.95 -10.48 4.03
N LEU A 192 0.06 -9.62 4.18
CA LEU A 192 -0.01 -8.45 5.06
C LEU A 192 -1.16 -7.49 4.67
N ALA A 193 -1.42 -7.31 3.37
CA ALA A 193 -2.57 -6.52 2.90
C ALA A 193 -3.92 -7.12 3.35
N ASN A 194 -4.02 -8.44 3.51
CA ASN A 194 -5.24 -9.08 4.05
C ASN A 194 -5.36 -8.92 5.58
N LEU A 195 -4.28 -8.55 6.26
CA LEU A 195 -4.25 -8.36 7.71
C LEU A 195 -4.63 -6.95 8.14
N LEU A 196 -4.73 -5.98 7.22
CA LEU A 196 -4.99 -4.56 7.51
C LEU A 196 -6.16 -4.38 8.50
N ALA A 197 -7.34 -4.88 8.14
CA ALA A 197 -8.55 -4.74 8.97
C ALA A 197 -8.66 -5.77 10.13
N SER A 198 -7.58 -6.47 10.47
CA SER A 198 -7.54 -7.46 11.56
C SER A 198 -6.25 -7.35 12.38
N THR A 199 -5.27 -8.22 12.15
CA THR A 199 -4.00 -8.29 12.87
C THR A 199 -3.23 -6.97 12.80
N GLY A 200 -3.32 -6.22 11.69
CA GLY A 200 -2.69 -4.91 11.52
C GLY A 200 -3.12 -3.87 12.57
N VAL A 201 -4.34 -3.98 13.10
CA VAL A 201 -4.87 -3.08 14.15
C VAL A 201 -4.23 -3.35 15.52
N PHE A 202 -3.70 -4.57 15.74
CA PHE A 202 -3.26 -5.06 17.04
C PHE A 202 -1.78 -5.44 17.07
N VAL A 203 -0.96 -4.95 16.13
CA VAL A 203 0.45 -5.35 16.05
C VAL A 203 1.18 -5.14 17.39
N PRO A 204 1.12 -3.96 18.05
CA PRO A 204 1.75 -3.77 19.36
C PRO A 204 1.23 -4.75 20.41
N GLU A 205 -0.09 -4.94 20.50
CA GLU A 205 -0.70 -5.85 21.47
C GLU A 205 -0.29 -7.31 21.25
N ILE A 206 -0.13 -7.74 19.99
CA ILE A 206 0.28 -9.11 19.65
C ILE A 206 1.74 -9.34 20.04
N VAL A 207 2.65 -8.43 19.67
CA VAL A 207 4.10 -8.66 19.83
C VAL A 207 4.60 -8.40 21.24
N HIS A 208 3.89 -7.59 22.03
CA HIS A 208 4.19 -7.38 23.46
C HIS A 208 3.44 -8.34 24.38
N ALA A 209 2.61 -9.23 23.84
CA ALA A 209 1.90 -10.23 24.65
C ALA A 209 2.91 -11.21 25.28
N ALA A 210 3.13 -11.08 26.58
CA ALA A 210 3.98 -11.96 27.36
C ALA A 210 3.15 -12.77 28.37
N PRO A 211 3.54 -14.03 28.66
CA PRO A 211 3.00 -14.71 29.83
C PRO A 211 3.42 -13.97 31.11
N PRO A 212 2.67 -14.12 32.20
CA PRO A 212 3.07 -13.53 33.47
C PRO A 212 4.47 -14.00 33.93
N SER A 213 5.33 -13.07 34.34
CA SER A 213 6.70 -13.29 34.84
C SER A 213 6.82 -12.85 36.30
N PRO A 214 7.52 -13.56 37.22
CA PRO A 214 7.58 -13.23 38.66
C PRO A 214 7.89 -11.78 39.05
N ASP A 215 8.48 -11.00 38.15
CA ASP A 215 8.77 -9.57 38.31
C ASP A 215 7.58 -8.65 37.95
N ASP A 216 6.46 -9.21 37.47
CA ASP A 216 5.26 -8.48 37.13
C ASP A 216 4.56 -7.95 38.39
N PRO A 217 4.16 -6.66 38.41
CA PRO A 217 3.31 -6.16 39.47
C PRO A 217 1.97 -6.91 39.47
N ASP A 218 1.47 -7.26 40.66
CA ASP A 218 0.18 -7.93 40.91
C ASP A 218 0.05 -9.41 40.50
N LEU A 219 1.15 -10.12 40.32
CA LEU A 219 1.15 -11.52 39.87
C LEU A 219 0.52 -12.56 40.83
N GLY A 220 0.06 -12.15 42.02
CA GLY A 220 -0.86 -12.95 42.84
C GLY A 220 -0.56 -14.46 42.93
N LEU A 221 0.72 -14.86 43.07
CA LEU A 221 1.10 -16.26 43.21
C LEU A 221 0.29 -16.87 44.38
N PRO A 222 -0.13 -18.14 44.26
CA PRO A 222 -1.39 -18.59 44.80
C PRO A 222 -1.48 -18.43 46.32
N ALA A 223 -2.38 -17.54 46.73
CA ALA A 223 -3.27 -17.81 47.85
C ALA A 223 -4.69 -17.23 47.62
N ALA A 224 -5.24 -17.32 46.41
CA ALA A 224 -6.69 -17.48 46.20
C ALA A 224 -7.01 -17.56 44.71
N ARG A 225 -8.03 -18.35 44.38
CA ARG A 225 -8.64 -18.44 43.06
C ARG A 225 -9.19 -17.07 42.63
N GLY A 226 -8.45 -16.33 41.81
CA GLY A 226 -8.90 -15.08 41.22
C GLY A 226 -8.03 -14.74 40.02
N PHE A 227 -8.64 -14.29 38.93
CA PHE A 227 -7.91 -13.70 37.81
C PHE A 227 -7.16 -12.45 38.32
N ALA A 228 -5.97 -12.21 37.77
CA ALA A 228 -5.18 -11.02 38.07
C ALA A 228 -6.03 -9.73 37.93
N GLY A 229 -5.68 -8.71 38.71
CA GLY A 229 -6.29 -7.39 38.58
C GLY A 229 -6.15 -6.87 37.15
N VAL A 230 -7.20 -6.22 36.65
CA VAL A 230 -7.17 -5.51 35.37
C VAL A 230 -5.96 -4.56 35.36
N PRO A 231 -5.18 -4.46 34.26
CA PRO A 231 -4.07 -3.52 34.15
C PRO A 231 -4.46 -2.12 34.67
N ALA A 232 -3.55 -1.46 35.40
CA ALA A 232 -3.84 -0.20 36.10
C ALA A 232 -4.33 0.92 35.16
N GLN A 233 -4.02 0.84 33.87
CA GLN A 233 -4.53 1.71 32.83
C GLN A 233 -5.01 0.87 31.64
N LEU A 234 -6.32 0.83 31.45
CA LEU A 234 -6.94 0.39 30.19
C LEU A 234 -7.12 1.61 29.27
N PRO A 235 -7.08 1.41 27.94
CA PRO A 235 -7.54 2.45 27.03
C PRO A 235 -8.99 2.80 27.35
N SER A 236 -9.31 4.09 27.28
CA SER A 236 -10.68 4.58 27.31
C SER A 236 -11.49 4.02 26.14
N HIS A 237 -12.81 4.06 26.28
CA HIS A 237 -13.71 3.65 25.19
C HIS A 237 -13.46 4.42 23.89
N GLU A 238 -13.13 5.72 24.00
CA GLU A 238 -12.80 6.56 22.84
C GLU A 238 -11.48 6.14 22.18
N GLU A 239 -10.43 5.90 22.97
CA GLU A 239 -9.16 5.39 22.46
C GLU A 239 -9.32 4.03 21.79
N LEU A 240 -10.17 3.15 22.33
CA LEU A 240 -10.47 1.86 21.73
C LEU A 240 -11.23 2.02 20.40
N LEU A 241 -12.23 2.90 20.33
CA LEU A 241 -12.94 3.18 19.08
C LEU A 241 -12.01 3.77 18.02
N ALA A 242 -11.14 4.71 18.39
CA ALA A 242 -10.15 5.29 17.49
C ALA A 242 -9.17 4.24 16.95
N ARG A 243 -8.64 3.36 17.83
CA ARG A 243 -7.78 2.24 17.39
C ARG A 243 -8.48 1.30 16.43
N LEU A 244 -9.78 1.06 16.62
CA LEU A 244 -10.59 0.21 15.75
C LEU A 244 -11.09 0.90 14.47
N GLY A 245 -10.69 2.15 14.21
CA GLY A 245 -11.19 2.95 13.07
C GLY A 245 -12.70 3.22 13.13
N LYS A 246 -13.25 3.27 14.35
CA LYS A 246 -14.67 3.53 14.65
C LYS A 246 -14.88 4.86 15.37
N ASP A 247 -13.88 5.74 15.37
CA ASP A 247 -14.04 7.11 15.79
C ASP A 247 -14.96 7.86 14.80
N PRO A 248 -15.60 8.96 15.23
CA PRO A 248 -16.58 9.67 14.41
C PRO A 248 -16.00 10.34 13.15
N GLU A 249 -14.67 10.49 13.05
CA GLU A 249 -13.99 11.17 11.94
C GLU A 249 -12.84 10.30 11.38
N PRO A 250 -13.17 9.12 10.79
CA PRO A 250 -12.15 8.17 10.37
C PRO A 250 -11.27 8.79 9.26
N THR A 251 -9.95 8.61 9.38
CA THR A 251 -8.97 9.13 8.42
C THR A 251 -8.91 8.32 7.11
N PHE A 252 -9.47 7.11 7.11
CA PHE A 252 -9.55 6.20 5.97
C PHE A 252 -11.01 5.94 5.58
N GLY A 253 -11.31 5.99 4.29
CA GLY A 253 -12.65 5.75 3.77
C GLY A 253 -12.68 5.68 2.24
N SER A 254 -13.79 5.20 1.69
CA SER A 254 -13.98 5.11 0.24
C SER A 254 -15.44 5.35 -0.12
N ASN A 255 -15.67 5.96 -1.28
CA ASN A 255 -16.99 6.11 -1.87
C ASN A 255 -17.05 5.27 -3.15
N GLY A 256 -18.16 4.56 -3.37
CA GLY A 256 -18.46 3.89 -4.62
C GLY A 256 -19.91 4.17 -5.00
N THR A 257 -20.15 4.60 -6.23
CA THR A 257 -21.50 4.88 -6.74
C THR A 257 -21.75 4.02 -7.98
N ALA A 258 -22.88 3.32 -8.01
CA ALA A 258 -23.37 2.60 -9.17
C ALA A 258 -24.74 3.15 -9.57
N LEU A 259 -24.93 3.46 -10.85
CA LEU A 259 -26.18 3.96 -11.42
C LEU A 259 -26.69 2.93 -12.42
N GLY A 260 -27.98 2.58 -12.33
CA GLY A 260 -28.62 1.65 -13.25
C GLY A 260 -28.95 2.27 -14.61
N GLY A 261 -29.07 1.45 -15.65
CA GLY A 261 -29.39 1.92 -17.01
C GLY A 261 -30.72 2.65 -17.13
N ASP A 262 -31.66 2.44 -16.20
CA ASP A 262 -32.94 3.16 -16.11
C ASP A 262 -32.78 4.62 -15.66
N VAL A 263 -31.65 4.95 -14.99
CA VAL A 263 -31.33 6.29 -14.51
C VAL A 263 -30.12 6.93 -15.24
N THR A 264 -29.48 6.22 -16.17
CA THR A 264 -28.42 6.77 -17.03
C THR A 264 -28.92 7.06 -18.45
N THR A 265 -28.34 8.06 -19.11
CA THR A 265 -28.68 8.39 -20.52
C THR A 265 -28.14 7.37 -21.52
N THR A 266 -27.15 6.58 -21.12
CA THR A 266 -26.54 5.52 -21.92
C THR A 266 -27.30 4.20 -21.89
N GLY A 267 -28.29 4.06 -20.99
CA GLY A 267 -28.99 2.78 -20.78
C GLY A 267 -28.09 1.67 -20.24
N ARG A 268 -26.93 2.04 -19.68
CA ARG A 268 -25.89 1.15 -19.15
C ARG A 268 -25.50 1.63 -17.76
#